data_AF-A0A7X9JMN8-F1
#
_entry.id   AF-A0A7X9JMN8-F1
#
_cell.length_a   1.000
_cell.length_b   1.000
_cell.length_c   1.000
_cell.angle_alpha   90.00
_cell.angle_beta   90.00
_cell.angle_gamma   90.00
#
_symmetry.space_group_name_H-M   'P 1'
#
loop_
_entity.id
_entity.type
_entity.pdbx_description
1 polymer ?
#
loop_
_entity_poly.entity_id
_entity_poly.type
_entity_poly.pdbx_seq_one_letter_code
_entity_poly.pdbx_strand_id
1 'polypeptide(L)'
;MQKTIIVFVLLISQIISAQNDSSTFQLKVNVDIASRYIWRGCDYFNSPALQPDMEAVYKNKIGMGAWGSMSFAPQPIQENDLFVFTNFDHFSIYVYDYFYMNQL
;
A
#
# COMPACT_ATOMS: atom_id res chain seq x y z
N MET A 1 -16.56 -1.90 -23.48
CA MET A 1 -15.95 -0.91 -22.55
C MET A 1 -16.92 -0.46 -21.47
N GLN A 2 -18.09 0.12 -21.79
CA GLN A 2 -19.05 0.58 -20.77
C GLN A 2 -19.52 -0.52 -19.80
N LYS A 3 -19.85 -1.72 -20.31
CA LYS A 3 -20.27 -2.86 -19.47
C LYS A 3 -19.14 -3.36 -18.55
N THR A 4 -17.89 -3.34 -19.04
CA THR A 4 -16.70 -3.73 -18.27
C THR A 4 -16.42 -2.75 -17.13
N ILE A 5 -16.62 -1.44 -17.35
CA ILE A 5 -16.49 -0.40 -16.33
C ILE A 5 -17.57 -0.58 -15.25
N ILE A 6 -18.81 -0.88 -15.63
CA ILE A 6 -19.90 -1.12 -14.67
C ILE A 6 -19.62 -2.34 -13.79
N VAL A 7 -19.11 -3.44 -14.38
CA VAL A 7 -18.69 -4.62 -13.60
C VAL A 7 -17.54 -4.29 -12.65
N PHE A 8 -16.56 -3.50 -13.10
CA PHE A 8 -15.44 -3.08 -12.26
C PHE A 8 -15.89 -2.18 -11.09
N VAL A 9 -16.82 -1.24 -11.34
CA VAL A 9 -17.41 -0.37 -10.30
C VAL A 9 -18.26 -1.17 -9.30
N LEU A 10 -18.99 -2.19 -9.77
CA LEU A 10 -19.76 -3.09 -8.90
C LEU A 10 -18.87 -3.98 -8.03
N LEU A 11 -17.69 -4.37 -8.52
CA LEU A 11 -16.72 -5.13 -7.73
C LEU A 11 -16.06 -4.27 -6.64
N ILE A 12 -15.78 -2.99 -6.94
CA ILE A 12 -15.22 -2.03 -5.97
C ILE A 12 -16.22 -1.73 -4.85
N SER A 13 -17.53 -1.64 -5.14
CA SER A 13 -18.54 -1.32 -4.13
C SER A 13 -18.71 -2.39 -3.05
N GLN A 14 -18.35 -3.65 -3.33
CA GLN A 14 -18.39 -4.74 -2.34
C GLN A 14 -17.25 -4.67 -1.32
N ILE A 15 -16.15 -3.98 -1.65
CA ILE A 15 -15.00 -3.81 -0.74
C ILE A 15 -15.34 -2.80 0.38
N ILE A 16 -16.28 -1.88 0.14
CA ILE A 16 -16.60 -0.76 1.04
C ILE A 16 -17.42 -1.21 2.27
N SER A 17 -18.07 -2.39 2.23
CA SER A 17 -19.09 -2.76 3.22
C SER A 17 -18.67 -3.77 4.31
N ALA A 18 -17.37 -3.97 4.59
CA ALA A 18 -16.91 -5.02 5.52
C ALA A 18 -16.11 -4.55 6.76
N GLN A 19 -16.13 -3.27 7.11
CA GLN A 19 -15.42 -2.76 8.30
C GLN A 19 -16.29 -2.91 9.57
N ASN A 20 -16.51 -4.16 10.01
CA ASN A 20 -16.88 -4.39 11.40
C ASN A 20 -15.58 -4.51 12.20
N ASP A 21 -15.29 -3.54 13.05
CA ASP A 21 -14.10 -3.49 13.93
C ASP A 21 -13.99 -4.69 14.92
N SER A 22 -14.98 -5.58 14.94
CA SER A 22 -15.02 -6.79 15.78
C SER A 22 -14.42 -8.04 15.13
N SER A 23 -13.94 -7.98 13.89
CA SER A 23 -13.34 -9.14 13.23
C SER A 23 -11.93 -9.41 13.76
N THR A 24 -11.68 -10.66 14.15
CA THR A 24 -10.35 -11.17 14.56
C THR A 24 -9.28 -10.93 13.49
N PHE A 25 -9.69 -10.75 12.23
CA PHE A 25 -8.83 -10.48 11.09
C PHE A 25 -9.36 -9.26 10.33
N GLN A 26 -8.48 -8.33 9.99
CA GLN A 26 -8.78 -7.13 9.22
C GLN A 26 -7.88 -7.07 8.00
N LEU A 27 -8.45 -6.67 6.85
CA LEU A 27 -7.70 -6.40 5.63
C LEU A 27 -7.97 -4.95 5.22
N LYS A 28 -6.91 -4.19 5.03
CA LYS A 28 -6.95 -2.82 4.53
C LYS A 28 -6.21 -2.76 3.20
N VAL A 29 -6.79 -2.07 2.23
CA VAL A 29 -6.19 -1.83 0.92
C VAL A 29 -6.36 -0.36 0.62
N ASN A 30 -5.26 0.32 0.31
CA ASN A 30 -5.24 1.73 -0.03
C ASN A 30 -4.39 1.97 -1.29
N VAL A 31 -4.62 3.09 -1.96
CA VAL A 31 -3.75 3.61 -3.00
C VAL A 31 -3.68 5.13 -2.83
N ASP A 32 -2.48 5.62 -2.53
CA ASP A 32 -2.24 7.05 -2.41
C ASP A 32 -1.68 7.62 -3.73
N ILE A 33 -1.98 8.89 -4.00
CA ILE A 33 -1.37 9.67 -5.09
C ILE A 33 -0.49 10.73 -4.46
N ALA A 34 0.81 10.60 -4.65
CA ALA A 34 1.79 11.59 -4.20
C ALA A 34 2.18 12.51 -5.36
N SER A 35 2.40 13.79 -5.07
CA SER A 35 2.88 14.75 -6.07
C SER A 35 4.29 14.42 -6.56
N ARG A 36 5.13 13.87 -5.67
CA ARG A 36 6.50 13.37 -5.92
C ARG A 36 6.82 12.26 -4.94
N TYR A 37 7.66 11.32 -5.37
CA TYR A 37 8.21 10.28 -4.49
C TYR A 37 9.62 10.65 -4.03
N ILE A 38 9.75 10.96 -2.74
CA ILE A 38 11.03 11.27 -2.09
C ILE A 38 11.32 10.16 -1.08
N TRP A 39 12.49 9.54 -1.20
CA TRP A 39 12.89 8.44 -0.35
C TRP A 39 14.17 8.77 0.38
N ARG A 40 14.11 8.85 1.71
CA ARG A 40 15.27 9.15 2.57
C ARG A 40 16.06 10.39 2.14
N GLY A 41 15.38 11.37 1.55
CA GLY A 41 15.98 12.61 1.04
C GLY A 41 16.44 12.59 -0.42
N CYS A 42 16.37 11.44 -1.10
CA CYS A 42 16.60 11.32 -2.53
C CYS A 42 15.28 11.51 -3.30
N ASP A 43 15.25 12.43 -4.25
CA ASP A 43 14.17 12.53 -5.21
C ASP A 43 14.47 11.61 -6.40
N TYR A 44 13.63 10.59 -6.59
CA TYR A 44 13.84 9.64 -7.67
C TYR A 44 13.27 10.14 -9.00
N PHE A 45 12.17 10.91 -8.95
CA PHE A 45 11.55 11.48 -10.15
C PHE A 45 10.77 12.74 -9.82
N ASN A 46 10.97 13.78 -10.62
CA ASN A 46 10.12 14.98 -10.60
C ASN A 46 8.78 14.74 -11.32
N SER A 47 8.00 13.79 -10.81
CA SER A 47 6.70 13.39 -11.33
C SER A 47 5.79 12.90 -10.20
N PRO A 48 4.46 12.91 -10.39
CA PRO A 48 3.55 12.20 -9.49
C PRO A 48 3.90 10.71 -9.37
N ALA A 49 3.47 10.12 -8.26
CA ALA A 49 3.63 8.70 -7.99
C ALA A 49 2.32 8.09 -7.48
N LEU A 50 2.05 6.86 -7.88
CA LEU A 50 1.01 6.01 -7.31
C LEU A 50 1.63 5.12 -6.25
N GLN A 51 0.99 5.03 -5.09
CA GLN A 51 1.50 4.32 -3.92
C GLN A 51 0.45 3.36 -3.38
N PRO A 52 0.34 2.15 -3.95
CA PRO A 52 -0.53 1.12 -3.40
C PRO A 52 0.00 0.60 -2.05
N ASP A 53 -0.93 0.29 -1.17
CA ASP A 53 -0.68 -0.28 0.15
C ASP A 53 -1.71 -1.36 0.46
N MET A 54 -1.27 -2.44 1.11
CA MET A 54 -2.15 -3.47 1.63
C MET A 54 -1.63 -3.95 2.98
N GLU A 55 -2.53 -4.02 3.96
CA GLU A 55 -2.23 -4.46 5.31
C GLU A 55 -3.23 -5.53 5.77
N ALA A 56 -2.72 -6.65 6.26
CA ALA A 56 -3.49 -7.68 6.93
C ALA A 56 -3.15 -7.71 8.43
N VAL A 57 -4.17 -7.58 9.29
CA VAL A 57 -3.99 -7.47 10.74
C VAL A 57 -4.79 -8.53 11.48
N TYR A 58 -4.12 -9.25 12.36
CA TYR A 58 -4.72 -10.21 13.28
C TYR A 58 -4.85 -9.60 14.68
N LYS A 59 -6.07 -9.61 15.22
CA LYS A 59 -6.44 -9.15 16.57
C LYS A 59 -5.92 -7.75 16.91
N ASN A 60 -5.80 -6.88 15.91
CA ASN A 60 -5.25 -5.52 16.03
C ASN A 60 -3.82 -5.48 16.61
N LYS A 61 -3.10 -6.61 16.63
CA LYS A 61 -1.82 -6.77 17.34
C LYS A 61 -0.66 -7.19 16.47
N ILE A 62 -0.87 -8.08 15.51
CA ILE A 62 0.19 -8.58 14.63
C ILE A 62 -0.30 -8.40 13.21
N GLY A 63 0.51 -7.81 12.36
CA GLY A 63 0.16 -7.62 10.96
C GLY A 63 1.34 -7.76 10.03
N MET A 64 0.99 -7.87 8.75
CA MET A 64 1.92 -7.87 7.64
C MET A 64 1.31 -7.08 6.51
N GLY A 65 2.15 -6.52 5.66
CA GLY A 65 1.70 -5.76 4.53
C GLY A 65 2.74 -5.62 3.44
N ALA A 66 2.28 -5.04 2.35
CA ALA A 66 3.10 -4.66 1.22
C ALA A 66 2.75 -3.23 0.84
N TRP A 67 3.79 -2.45 0.58
CA TRP A 67 3.67 -1.09 0.09
C TRP A 67 4.46 -0.98 -1.21
N GLY A 68 4.04 -0.12 -2.13
CA GLY A 68 4.83 0.14 -3.31
C GLY A 68 4.77 1.59 -3.76
N SER A 69 5.70 1.98 -4.63
CA SER A 69 5.64 3.26 -5.32
C SER A 69 6.06 3.13 -6.77
N MET A 70 5.23 3.66 -7.65
CA MET A 70 5.50 3.78 -9.08
C MET A 70 5.34 5.24 -9.52
N SER A 71 6.39 5.78 -10.14
CA SER A 71 6.39 7.10 -10.75
C SER A 71 5.76 7.07 -12.16
N PHE A 72 5.20 8.19 -12.60
CA PHE A 72 4.75 8.39 -13.98
C PHE A 72 5.85 8.90 -14.94
N ALA A 73 7.11 8.88 -14.52
CA ALA A 73 8.24 9.28 -15.35
C ALA A 73 8.54 8.25 -16.46
N PRO A 74 9.27 8.63 -17.54
CA PRO A 74 9.56 7.73 -18.66
C PRO A 74 10.42 6.50 -18.33
N GLN A 75 11.20 6.54 -17.25
CA GLN A 75 11.99 5.41 -16.74
C GLN A 75 11.76 5.26 -15.24
N PRO A 76 10.54 4.88 -14.81
CA PRO A 76 10.19 4.90 -13.42
C PRO A 76 10.94 3.77 -12.72
N ILE A 77 11.68 4.12 -11.68
CA ILE A 77 12.13 3.13 -10.71
C ILE A 77 10.97 2.86 -9.75
N GLN A 78 10.76 1.58 -9.47
CA GLN A 78 9.69 1.10 -8.62
C GLN A 78 10.27 0.54 -7.32
N GLU A 79 9.63 0.90 -6.23
CA GLU A 79 9.89 0.33 -4.91
C GLU A 79 8.71 -0.56 -4.52
N ASN A 80 9.01 -1.70 -3.93
CA ASN A 80 8.02 -2.58 -3.33
C ASN A 80 8.60 -3.06 -2.00
N ASP A 81 7.98 -2.69 -0.91
CA ASP A 81 8.42 -3.03 0.42
C ASP A 81 7.48 -4.06 1.02
N LEU A 82 8.06 -5.05 1.68
CA LEU A 82 7.30 -5.95 2.53
C LEU A 82 7.55 -5.55 3.97
N PHE A 83 6.52 -5.62 4.80
CA PHE A 83 6.68 -5.35 6.22
C PHE A 83 5.86 -6.28 7.08
N VAL A 84 6.38 -6.50 8.28
CA VAL A 84 5.65 -7.10 9.39
C VAL A 84 5.69 -6.15 10.56
N PHE A 85 4.64 -6.16 11.37
CA PHE A 85 4.57 -5.28 12.53
C PHE A 85 3.82 -5.90 13.69
N THR A 86 4.03 -5.31 14.86
CA THR A 86 3.23 -5.58 16.03
C THR A 86 2.89 -4.30 16.78
N ASN A 87 1.67 -4.24 17.30
CA ASN A 87 1.15 -3.14 18.09
C ASN A 87 1.15 -3.48 19.58
N PHE A 88 1.66 -2.55 20.37
CA PHE A 88 1.50 -2.47 21.81
C PHE A 88 0.57 -1.29 22.14
N ASP A 89 0.19 -1.16 23.41
CA ASP A 89 -0.80 -0.17 23.83
C ASP A 89 -0.40 1.27 23.49
N HIS A 90 0.90 1.58 23.46
CA HIS A 90 1.42 2.95 23.27
C HIS A 90 2.39 3.10 22.10
N PHE A 91 2.79 2.02 21.44
CA PHE A 91 3.75 2.07 20.35
C PHE A 91 3.62 0.84 19.45
N SER A 92 4.20 0.92 18.26
CA SER A 92 4.26 -0.19 17.31
C SER A 92 5.69 -0.40 16.87
N ILE A 93 6.03 -1.66 16.58
CA ILE A 93 7.33 -2.02 15.99
C ILE A 93 7.06 -2.56 14.60
N TYR A 94 7.79 -2.02 13.62
CA TYR A 94 7.75 -2.47 12.24
C TYR A 94 9.14 -3.00 11.84
N VAL A 95 9.15 -4.06 11.05
CA VAL A 95 10.33 -4.55 10.34
C VAL A 95 10.01 -4.52 8.85
N TYR A 96 10.78 -3.74 8.11
CA TYR A 96 10.65 -3.58 6.68
C TYR A 96 11.77 -4.34 5.96
N ASP A 97 11.39 -5.08 4.92
CA ASP A 97 12.27 -5.52 3.86
C ASP A 97 12.08 -4.57 2.67
N TYR A 98 13.09 -3.73 2.43
CA TYR A 98 13.06 -2.73 1.38
C TYR A 98 13.53 -3.33 0.08
N PHE A 99 12.68 -3.32 -0.96
CA PHE A 99 13.08 -3.81 -2.27
C PHE A 99 12.88 -2.76 -3.37
N TYR A 100 14.01 -2.31 -3.89
CA TYR A 100 14.09 -1.29 -4.91
C TYR A 100 14.51 -1.93 -6.25
N MET A 101 13.65 -1.91 -7.26
CA MET A 101 13.98 -2.47 -8.57
C MET A 101 15.05 -1.62 -9.27
N ASN A 102 15.92 -2.23 -10.08
CA ASN A 102 17.08 -1.61 -10.76
C ASN A 102 18.31 -1.24 -9.89
N GLN A 103 18.68 -2.05 -8.89
CA GLN A 103 20.01 -1.97 -8.25
C GLN A 103 21.11 -2.81 -8.95
N LEU A 104 21.01 -3.06 -10.27
CA LEU A 104 22.06 -3.72 -11.07
C LEU A 104 22.47 -2.85 -12.26
#